data_AF-A0A7W6WBA2-F1
#
_entry.id   AF-A0A7W6WBA2-F1
#
_cell.length_a   1.000
_cell.length_b   1.000
_cell.length_c   1.000
_cell.angle_alpha   90.00
_cell.angle_beta   90.00
_cell.angle_gamma   90.00
#
_symmetry.space_group_name_H-M   'P 1'
#
loop_
_entity.id
_entity.type
_entity.pdbx_description
1 polymer ?
#
loop_
_entity_poly.entity_id
_entity_poly.type
_entity_poly.pdbx_seq_one_letter_code
_entity_poly.pdbx_strand_id
1 'polypeptide(L)'
;MSDTVPDPSPRASLEAVRDAMDLMARAETWPQLREALEAAGLTRRLGADGMQRLADLWRARLVRALGDAALLAEIRVWAEGGDYATHPDGFLAPPPADLAAEAARRGWFVRALASGGWVLTPPATLPGAGGPLTLPDRR
;
A
#
# COMPACT_ATOMS: atom_id res chain seq x y z
N MET A 1 -1.11 -40.76 -9.80
CA MET A 1 -2.29 -39.99 -10.25
C MET A 1 -1.93 -38.53 -10.09
N SER A 2 -1.52 -37.88 -11.18
CA SER A 2 -1.20 -36.45 -11.17
C SER A 2 -2.51 -35.69 -11.36
N ASP A 3 -3.05 -35.13 -10.28
CA ASP A 3 -4.14 -34.17 -10.35
C ASP A 3 -3.59 -32.86 -10.93
N THR A 4 -3.60 -32.77 -12.26
CA THR A 4 -3.43 -31.49 -12.96
C THR A 4 -4.71 -30.69 -12.72
N VAL A 5 -4.72 -29.86 -11.70
CA VAL A 5 -5.76 -28.85 -11.50
C VAL A 5 -5.79 -27.99 -12.77
N PRO A 6 -6.91 -27.92 -13.50
CA PRO A 6 -6.99 -27.12 -14.70
C PRO A 6 -6.76 -25.64 -14.35
N ASP A 7 -5.81 -25.02 -15.06
CA ASP A 7 -5.55 -23.58 -14.97
C ASP A 7 -6.86 -22.83 -15.29
N PRO A 8 -7.39 -21.98 -14.38
CA PRO A 8 -8.63 -21.28 -14.63
C PRO A 8 -8.53 -20.45 -15.93
N SER A 9 -9.56 -20.54 -16.77
CA SER A 9 -9.61 -19.76 -18.00
C SER A 9 -9.38 -18.26 -17.71
N PRO A 10 -8.71 -17.50 -18.61
CA PRO A 10 -8.40 -16.08 -18.38
C PRO A 10 -9.62 -15.23 -17.99
N ARG A 11 -10.81 -15.59 -18.51
CA ARG A 11 -12.09 -14.94 -18.18
C ARG A 11 -12.49 -15.13 -16.72
N ALA A 12 -12.39 -16.34 -16.19
CA ALA A 12 -12.72 -16.65 -14.80
C ALA A 12 -11.76 -15.96 -13.81
N SER A 13 -10.51 -15.76 -14.21
CA SER A 13 -9.52 -15.00 -13.45
C SER A 13 -9.83 -13.49 -13.45
N LEU A 14 -10.23 -12.93 -14.61
CA LEU A 14 -10.67 -11.53 -14.69
C LEU A 14 -11.94 -11.25 -13.86
N GLU A 15 -12.90 -12.18 -13.87
CA GLU A 15 -14.12 -12.08 -13.05
C GLU A 15 -13.77 -12.10 -11.55
N ALA A 16 -12.88 -13.00 -11.12
CA ALA A 16 -12.42 -13.03 -9.72
C ALA A 16 -11.76 -11.72 -9.28
N VAL A 17 -10.92 -11.13 -10.15
CA VAL A 17 -10.30 -9.82 -9.88
C VAL A 17 -11.36 -8.73 -9.78
N ARG A 18 -12.34 -8.70 -10.69
CA ARG A 18 -13.42 -7.69 -10.65
C ARG A 18 -14.22 -7.78 -9.34
N ASP A 19 -14.64 -8.98 -8.98
CA ASP A 19 -15.42 -9.20 -7.75
C ASP A 19 -14.63 -8.80 -6.50
N ALA A 20 -13.32 -9.10 -6.48
CA ALA A 20 -12.45 -8.69 -5.38
C ALA A 20 -12.30 -7.16 -5.28
N MET A 21 -12.20 -6.46 -6.41
CA MET A 21 -12.15 -5.00 -6.45
C MET A 21 -13.48 -4.37 -5.98
N ASP A 22 -14.62 -4.97 -6.33
CA ASP A 22 -15.94 -4.54 -5.87
C ASP A 22 -16.10 -4.71 -4.35
N LEU A 23 -15.60 -5.81 -3.78
CA LEU A 23 -15.57 -6.02 -2.34
C LEU A 23 -14.65 -5.02 -1.64
N MET A 24 -13.45 -4.79 -2.19
CA MET A 24 -12.51 -3.79 -1.67
C MET A 24 -13.09 -2.38 -1.70
N ALA A 25 -13.92 -2.04 -2.68
CA ALA A 25 -14.56 -0.74 -2.75
C ALA A 25 -15.48 -0.48 -1.54
N ARG A 26 -16.16 -1.53 -1.05
CA ARG A 26 -17.18 -1.48 0.01
C ARG A 26 -16.63 -1.73 1.42
N ALA A 27 -15.53 -2.46 1.53
CA ALA A 27 -14.92 -2.72 2.83
C ALA A 27 -14.33 -1.44 3.44
N GLU A 28 -14.55 -1.26 4.73
CA GLU A 28 -14.00 -0.15 5.53
C GLU A 28 -12.67 -0.55 6.18
N THR A 29 -12.47 -1.85 6.43
CA THR A 29 -11.29 -2.39 7.08
C THR A 29 -10.73 -3.60 6.34
N TRP A 30 -9.43 -3.84 6.48
CA TRP A 30 -8.78 -5.01 5.89
C TRP A 30 -9.33 -6.35 6.41
N PRO A 31 -9.59 -6.54 7.72
CA PRO A 31 -10.26 -7.74 8.21
C PRO A 31 -11.62 -7.99 7.55
N GLN A 32 -12.45 -6.96 7.43
CA GLN A 32 -13.75 -7.06 6.77
C GLN A 32 -13.61 -7.47 5.29
N LEU A 33 -12.63 -6.91 4.57
CA LEU A 33 -12.34 -7.32 3.20
C LEU A 33 -11.93 -8.79 3.13
N ARG A 34 -11.03 -9.25 4.01
CA ARG A 34 -10.58 -10.65 4.04
C ARG A 34 -11.73 -11.61 4.32
N GLU A 35 -12.59 -11.29 5.27
CA GLU A 35 -13.78 -12.09 5.58
C GLU A 35 -14.71 -12.18 4.37
N ALA A 36 -14.95 -11.05 3.67
CA ALA A 36 -15.78 -11.03 2.47
C ALA A 36 -15.16 -11.83 1.31
N LEU A 37 -13.85 -11.74 1.11
CA LEU A 37 -13.13 -12.52 0.09
C LEU A 37 -13.20 -14.02 0.38
N GLU A 38 -13.06 -14.42 1.65
CA GLU A 38 -13.14 -15.82 2.07
C GLU A 38 -14.57 -16.35 1.90
N ALA A 39 -15.58 -15.60 2.34
CA ALA A 39 -16.99 -15.96 2.18
C ALA A 39 -17.39 -16.13 0.70
N ALA A 40 -16.78 -15.36 -0.21
CA ALA A 40 -16.97 -15.47 -1.65
C ALA A 40 -16.10 -16.55 -2.33
N GLY A 41 -15.24 -17.25 -1.58
CA GLY A 41 -14.28 -18.23 -2.11
C GLY A 41 -13.21 -17.62 -3.02
N LEU A 42 -13.01 -16.31 -2.98
CA LEU A 42 -12.08 -15.58 -3.84
C LEU A 42 -10.63 -15.73 -3.39
N THR A 43 -10.38 -15.93 -2.08
CA THR A 43 -9.02 -16.16 -1.55
C THR A 43 -8.30 -17.31 -2.26
N ARG A 44 -8.98 -18.45 -2.44
CA ARG A 44 -8.46 -19.61 -3.18
C ARG A 44 -8.27 -19.32 -4.67
N ARG A 45 -9.21 -18.59 -5.28
CA ARG A 45 -9.18 -18.28 -6.73
C ARG A 45 -8.09 -17.28 -7.10
N LEU A 46 -7.82 -16.32 -6.23
CA LEU A 46 -6.77 -15.31 -6.40
C LEU A 46 -5.38 -15.86 -6.09
N GLY A 47 -5.30 -16.86 -5.21
CA GLY A 47 -4.04 -17.42 -4.74
C GLY A 47 -3.22 -16.42 -3.92
N ALA A 48 -2.01 -16.82 -3.53
CA ALA A 48 -1.14 -16.01 -2.68
C ALA A 48 -0.74 -14.68 -3.36
N ASP A 49 -0.37 -14.73 -4.64
CA ASP A 49 0.04 -13.54 -5.40
C ASP A 49 -1.10 -12.54 -5.57
N GLY A 50 -2.32 -13.02 -5.85
CA GLY A 50 -3.49 -12.16 -5.97
C GLY A 50 -3.86 -11.51 -4.63
N MET A 51 -3.79 -12.27 -3.53
CA MET A 51 -3.99 -11.74 -2.19
C MET A 51 -2.93 -10.71 -1.78
N GLN A 52 -1.66 -10.93 -2.14
CA GLN A 52 -0.59 -9.97 -1.90
C GLN A 52 -0.84 -8.66 -2.67
N ARG A 53 -1.18 -8.75 -3.97
CA ARG A 53 -1.51 -7.57 -4.78
C ARG A 53 -2.71 -6.81 -4.23
N LEU A 54 -3.74 -7.50 -3.72
CA LEU A 54 -4.87 -6.83 -3.07
C LEU A 54 -4.47 -6.13 -1.77
N ALA A 55 -3.59 -6.74 -0.97
CA ALA A 55 -3.05 -6.08 0.21
C ALA A 55 -2.26 -4.82 -0.15
N ASP A 56 -1.47 -4.86 -1.22
CA ASP A 56 -0.73 -3.71 -1.74
C ASP A 56 -1.68 -2.60 -2.21
N LEU A 57 -2.74 -2.95 -2.96
CA LEU A 57 -3.77 -2.00 -3.39
C LEU A 57 -4.56 -1.40 -2.23
N TRP A 58 -4.87 -2.21 -1.21
CA TRP A 58 -5.51 -1.75 0.02
C TRP A 58 -4.64 -0.72 0.73
N ARG A 59 -3.35 -1.02 0.95
CA ARG A 59 -2.41 -0.06 1.58
C ARG A 59 -2.30 1.22 0.76
N ALA A 60 -2.15 1.11 -0.57
CA ALA A 60 -2.12 2.28 -1.44
C ALA A 60 -3.40 3.13 -1.33
N ARG A 61 -4.57 2.51 -1.14
CA ARG A 61 -5.83 3.22 -0.87
C ARG A 61 -5.78 3.97 0.46
N LEU A 62 -5.29 3.36 1.53
CA LEU A 62 -5.16 4.02 2.84
C LEU A 62 -4.24 5.24 2.73
N VAL A 63 -3.09 5.09 2.09
CA VAL A 63 -2.12 6.18 1.91
C VAL A 63 -2.69 7.31 1.07
N ARG A 64 -3.46 7.00 0.02
CA ARG A 64 -4.16 8.01 -0.80
C ARG A 64 -5.20 8.80 -0.01
N ALA A 65 -5.80 8.21 1.02
CA ALA A 65 -6.77 8.88 1.86
C ALA A 65 -6.14 9.89 2.83
N LEU A 66 -4.81 9.85 3.03
CA LEU A 66 -4.11 10.82 3.88
C LEU A 66 -4.20 12.23 3.27
N GLY A 67 -4.49 13.24 4.09
CA GLY A 67 -4.26 14.64 3.71
C GLY A 67 -2.75 14.94 3.63
N ASP A 68 -2.35 16.03 2.99
CA ASP A 68 -0.93 16.37 2.84
C ASP A 68 -0.19 16.48 4.18
N ALA A 69 -0.85 17.04 5.21
CA ALA A 69 -0.29 17.15 6.55
C ALA A 69 -0.08 15.78 7.20
N ALA A 70 -1.03 14.85 7.04
CA ALA A 70 -0.91 13.50 7.56
C ALA A 70 0.17 12.71 6.80
N LEU A 71 0.21 12.82 5.48
CA LEU A 71 1.28 12.23 4.65
C LEU A 71 2.66 12.73 5.09
N LEU A 72 2.81 14.04 5.33
CA LEU A 72 4.06 14.61 5.81
C LEU A 72 4.42 14.09 7.22
N ALA A 73 3.45 13.93 8.10
CA ALA A 73 3.67 13.39 9.44
C ALA A 73 4.17 11.95 9.38
N GLU A 74 3.53 11.09 8.59
CA GLU A 74 3.97 9.71 8.36
C GLU A 74 5.41 9.66 7.83
N ILE A 75 5.69 10.46 6.79
CA ILE A 75 7.03 10.55 6.20
C ILE A 75 8.09 10.94 7.23
N ARG A 76 7.77 11.85 8.15
CA ARG A 76 8.70 12.28 9.20
C ARG A 76 9.03 11.19 10.18
N VAL A 77 8.05 10.39 10.61
CA VAL A 77 8.30 9.25 11.50
C VAL A 77 9.40 8.35 10.92
N TRP A 78 9.29 8.05 9.62
CA TRP A 78 10.30 7.23 8.93
C TRP A 78 11.63 7.95 8.73
N ALA A 79 11.61 9.23 8.37
CA ALA A 79 12.83 10.02 8.14
C ALA A 79 13.64 10.26 9.43
N GLU A 80 12.97 10.27 10.58
CA GLU A 80 13.57 10.40 11.91
C GLU A 80 14.06 9.04 12.48
N GLY A 81 13.95 7.97 11.69
CA GLY A 81 14.46 6.64 12.04
C GLY A 81 13.44 5.72 12.71
N GLY A 82 12.17 6.14 12.82
CA GLY A 82 11.08 5.31 13.33
C GLY A 82 10.93 4.00 12.57
N ASP A 83 10.29 3.01 13.20
CA ASP A 83 10.09 1.67 12.67
C ASP A 83 8.70 1.13 13.01
N TYR A 84 8.35 -0.07 12.52
CA TYR A 84 7.06 -0.70 12.83
C TYR A 84 6.87 -1.02 14.31
N ALA A 85 7.94 -1.16 15.10
CA ALA A 85 7.80 -1.45 16.53
C ALA A 85 7.44 -0.20 17.33
N THR A 86 7.85 0.97 16.84
CA THR A 86 7.67 2.27 17.47
C THR A 86 6.53 3.10 16.87
N HIS A 87 6.05 2.73 15.68
CA HIS A 87 4.91 3.40 15.04
C HIS A 87 3.60 3.15 15.81
N PRO A 88 2.73 4.15 16.01
CA PRO A 88 1.42 3.98 16.67
C PRO A 88 0.55 2.89 16.02
N ASP A 89 0.58 2.83 14.68
CA ASP A 89 -0.15 1.81 13.90
C ASP A 89 0.60 0.48 13.75
N GLY A 90 1.80 0.37 14.32
CA GLY A 90 2.60 -0.84 14.28
C GLY A 90 2.86 -1.34 12.86
N PHE A 91 2.64 -2.63 12.63
CA PHE A 91 2.72 -3.28 11.31
C PHE A 91 1.68 -2.80 10.28
N LEU A 92 0.69 -2.00 10.69
CA LEU A 92 -0.28 -1.39 9.78
C LEU A 92 0.19 -0.04 9.23
N ALA A 93 1.31 0.49 9.74
CA ALA A 93 1.90 1.73 9.26
C ALA A 93 2.22 1.63 7.75
N PRO A 94 1.94 2.68 6.96
CA PRO A 94 2.36 2.73 5.57
C PRO A 94 3.87 2.58 5.40
N PRO A 95 4.35 1.67 4.54
CA PRO A 95 5.78 1.53 4.30
C PRO A 95 6.32 2.78 3.58
N PRO A 96 7.62 3.09 3.74
CA PRO A 96 8.24 4.24 3.09
C PRO A 96 8.06 4.30 1.57
N ALA A 97 8.02 3.14 0.89
CA ALA A 97 7.80 3.06 -0.55
C ALA A 97 6.42 3.59 -0.97
N ASP A 98 5.37 3.25 -0.21
CA ASP A 98 3.99 3.68 -0.51
C ASP A 98 3.83 5.19 -0.26
N LEU A 99 4.48 5.70 0.79
CA LEU A 99 4.53 7.14 1.09
C LEU A 99 5.26 7.93 -0.01
N ALA A 100 6.40 7.43 -0.47
CA ALA A 100 7.16 8.04 -1.56
C ALA A 100 6.37 8.06 -2.88
N ALA A 101 5.68 6.95 -3.19
CA ALA A 101 4.82 6.87 -4.37
C ALA A 101 3.67 7.87 -4.32
N GLU A 102 3.04 8.03 -3.16
CA GLU A 102 1.95 9.00 -2.98
C GLU A 102 2.45 10.45 -3.05
N ALA A 103 3.60 10.76 -2.43
CA ALA A 103 4.23 12.07 -2.54
C ALA A 103 4.52 12.43 -4.00
N ALA A 104 5.09 11.50 -4.78
CA ALA A 104 5.34 11.69 -6.20
C ALA A 104 4.04 11.92 -6.98
N ARG A 105 2.98 11.17 -6.68
CA ARG A 105 1.65 11.35 -7.29
C ARG A 105 1.07 12.74 -7.04
N ARG A 106 1.36 13.35 -5.89
CA ARG A 106 0.95 14.72 -5.53
C ARG A 106 1.84 15.81 -6.10
N GLY A 107 2.85 15.45 -6.89
CA GLY A 107 3.78 16.39 -7.50
C GLY A 107 4.88 16.89 -6.55
N TRP A 108 5.10 16.20 -5.43
CA TRP A 108 6.26 16.48 -4.58
C TRP A 108 7.53 16.04 -5.32
N PHE A 109 8.66 16.67 -5.02
CA PHE A 109 9.93 16.15 -5.52
C PHE A 109 10.21 14.83 -4.82
N VAL A 110 10.45 13.76 -5.59
CA VAL A 110 10.83 12.44 -5.08
C VAL A 110 11.90 11.85 -5.98
N ARG A 111 12.97 11.34 -5.37
CA ARG A 111 14.07 10.69 -6.08
C ARG A 111 14.51 9.43 -5.32
N ALA A 112 14.51 8.30 -6.00
CA ALA A 112 15.10 7.07 -5.47
C ALA A 112 16.63 7.23 -5.37
N LEU A 113 17.21 6.72 -4.27
CA LEU A 113 18.65 6.73 -4.03
C LEU A 113 19.28 5.42 -4.49
N ALA A 114 20.52 5.49 -5.00
CA ALA A 114 21.28 4.30 -5.40
C ALA A 114 21.61 3.37 -4.22
N SER A 115 21.71 3.92 -3.01
CA SER A 115 21.89 3.18 -1.76
C SER A 115 20.61 2.49 -1.25
N GLY A 116 19.49 2.64 -1.96
CA GLY A 116 18.15 2.32 -1.46
C GLY A 116 17.49 3.52 -0.78
N GLY A 117 16.16 3.51 -0.79
CA GLY A 117 15.32 4.55 -0.18
C GLY A 117 15.02 5.70 -1.13
N TRP A 118 14.50 6.80 -0.57
CA TRP A 118 14.05 7.96 -1.33
C TRP A 118 14.44 9.25 -0.63
N VAL A 119 14.88 10.25 -1.40
CA VAL A 119 14.85 11.64 -0.96
C VAL A 119 13.59 12.28 -1.52
N LEU A 120 12.86 12.98 -0.66
CA LEU A 120 11.70 13.74 -1.07
C LEU A 120 11.71 15.15 -0.51
N THR A 121 11.00 16.06 -1.15
CA THR A 121 10.84 17.44 -0.68
C THR A 121 9.37 17.83 -0.80
N PRO A 122 8.68 18.08 0.33
CA PRO A 122 7.29 18.56 0.29
C PRO A 122 7.22 19.97 -0.32
N PRO A 123 6.07 20.37 -0.89
CA PRO A 123 5.88 21.72 -1.39
C PRO A 123 6.07 22.75 -0.28
N ALA A 124 6.80 23.84 -0.56
CA ALA A 124 7.07 24.89 0.44
C ALA A 124 5.80 25.57 0.98
N THR A 125 4.68 25.45 0.27
CA THR A 125 3.36 25.97 0.68
C THR A 125 2.69 25.11 1.75
N LEU A 126 3.16 23.88 1.99
CA LEU A 126 2.57 22.98 2.96
C LEU A 126 3.02 23.38 4.38
N PRO A 127 2.10 23.56 5.35
CA PRO A 127 2.47 23.85 6.72
C PRO A 127 3.37 22.76 7.31
N GLY A 128 4.49 23.19 7.90
CA GLY A 128 5.50 22.27 8.40
C GLY A 128 6.40 21.70 7.31
N ALA A 129 6.29 22.10 6.03
CA ALA A 129 7.32 21.78 5.04
C ALA A 129 8.67 22.32 5.51
N GLY A 130 9.66 21.43 5.57
CA GLY A 130 11.05 21.77 5.90
C GLY A 130 11.95 21.53 4.69
N GLY A 131 13.21 21.22 4.96
CA GLY A 131 14.15 20.75 3.94
C GLY A 131 13.82 19.34 3.42
N PRO A 132 14.68 18.79 2.56
CA PRO A 132 14.55 17.43 2.07
C PRO A 132 14.50 16.41 3.22
N LEU A 133 13.67 15.38 3.04
CA LEU A 133 13.53 14.25 3.96
C LEU A 133 14.00 12.98 3.25
N THR A 134 14.66 12.08 4.00
CA THR A 134 15.16 10.81 3.47
C THR A 134 14.37 9.66 4.07
N LEU A 135 13.72 8.89 3.22
CA LEU A 135 13.02 7.66 3.57
C LEU A 135 13.91 6.44 3.36
N PRO A 136 13.93 5.46 4.29
CA PRO A 136 14.71 4.24 4.13
C PRO A 136 14.04 3.25 3.15
N ASP A 137 14.83 2.35 2.54
CA ASP A 137 14.27 1.18 1.82
C ASP A 137 13.83 0.13 2.84
N ARG A 138 12.58 0.22 3.29
CA ARG A 138 11.94 -0.82 4.11
C ARG A 138 10.78 -1.40 3.32
N ARG A 139 10.89 -2.69 2.98
CA ARG A 139 9.89 -3.49 2.29
C ARG A 139 9.22 -4.44 3.26
#